data_AF-A0A4R2RA92-F1
#
_entry.id   AF-A0A4R2RA92-F1
#
_cell.length_a   1.000
_cell.length_b   1.000
_cell.length_c   1.000
_cell.angle_alpha   90.00
_cell.angle_beta   90.00
_cell.angle_gamma   90.00
#
_symmetry.space_group_name_H-M   'P 1'
#
loop_
_entity.id
_entity.type
_entity.pdbx_description
1 polymer ?
#
loop_
_entity_poly.entity_id
_entity_poly.type
_entity_poly.pdbx_seq_one_letter_code
_entity_poly.pdbx_strand_id
1 'polypeptide(L)'
;MRIKPLLFGLIVLGLFGGIIGGGMASGYWVTKQSLPSAGTVQSSADLKGWMTITQVSETLQLPIPTVLEKLRLPASTDPSKSLKTLATEQQTTPDELKARLFE
;
A
#
# COMPACT_ATOMS: atom_id res chain seq x y z
N MET A 1 1.40 -22.62 -45.53
CA MET A 1 0.19 -21.81 -45.30
C MET A 1 0.59 -20.35 -45.19
N ARG A 2 -0.02 -19.44 -45.97
CA ARG A 2 0.15 -17.98 -45.82
C ARG A 2 -1.03 -17.45 -45.00
N ILE A 3 -0.78 -16.96 -43.79
CA ILE A 3 -1.81 -16.34 -42.97
C ILE A 3 -2.06 -14.93 -43.52
N LYS A 4 -3.34 -14.55 -43.69
CA LYS A 4 -3.71 -13.21 -44.14
C LYS A 4 -3.31 -12.20 -43.06
N PRO A 5 -2.69 -11.05 -43.40
CA PRO A 5 -2.20 -10.09 -42.40
C PRO A 5 -3.31 -9.57 -41.48
N LEU A 6 -4.52 -9.42 -42.00
CA LEU A 6 -5.69 -8.99 -41.22
C LEU A 6 -6.13 -10.05 -40.20
N LEU A 7 -6.03 -11.34 -40.55
CA LEU A 7 -6.32 -12.45 -39.64
C LEU A 7 -5.27 -12.52 -38.53
N PHE A 8 -4.00 -12.30 -38.89
CA PHE A 8 -2.91 -12.22 -37.92
C PHE A 8 -3.14 -11.08 -36.92
N GLY A 9 -3.54 -9.89 -37.39
CA GLY A 9 -3.91 -8.76 -36.54
C GLY A 9 -5.04 -9.08 -35.56
N LEU A 10 -6.11 -9.73 -36.03
CA LEU A 10 -7.22 -10.15 -35.16
C LEU A 10 -6.78 -11.17 -34.10
N ILE A 11 -5.93 -12.14 -34.47
CA ILE A 11 -5.39 -13.12 -33.52
C ILE A 11 -4.58 -12.42 -32.44
N VAL A 12 -3.67 -11.51 -32.81
CA VAL A 12 -2.86 -10.75 -31.85
C VAL A 12 -3.75 -9.92 -30.92
N LEU A 13 -4.75 -9.22 -31.46
CA LEU A 13 -5.67 -8.41 -30.66
C LEU A 13 -6.51 -9.26 -29.69
N GLY A 14 -6.97 -10.43 -30.16
CA GLY A 14 -7.70 -11.39 -29.33
C GLY A 14 -6.83 -11.98 -28.22
N LEU A 15 -5.57 -12.29 -28.51
CA LEU A 15 -4.63 -12.80 -27.52
C LEU A 15 -4.28 -11.73 -26.47
N PHE A 16 -4.04 -10.50 -26.92
CA PHE A 16 -3.78 -9.36 -26.04
C PHE A 16 -4.99 -9.05 -25.14
N GLY A 17 -6.19 -8.95 -25.71
CA GLY A 17 -7.42 -8.74 -24.97
C GLY A 17 -7.73 -9.90 -24.01
N GLY A 18 -7.44 -11.14 -24.41
CA GLY A 18 -7.61 -12.33 -23.59
C GLY A 18 -6.72 -12.32 -22.34
N ILE A 19 -5.45 -11.91 -22.47
CA ILE A 19 -4.53 -11.78 -21.32
C ILE A 19 -5.03 -10.70 -20.35
N ILE A 20 -5.42 -9.53 -20.88
CA ILE A 20 -5.94 -8.42 -20.07
C ILE A 20 -7.23 -8.83 -19.34
N GLY A 21 -8.20 -9.37 -20.08
CA GLY A 21 -9.48 -9.82 -19.52
C GLY A 21 -9.28 -10.93 -18.50
N GLY A 22 -8.38 -11.87 -18.76
CA GLY A 22 -8.00 -12.91 -17.80
C GLY A 22 -7.39 -12.33 -16.52
N GLY A 23 -6.49 -11.34 -16.64
CA GLY A 23 -5.91 -10.64 -15.49
C GLY A 23 -6.94 -9.89 -14.66
N MET A 24 -7.90 -9.23 -15.30
CA MET A 24 -9.00 -8.54 -14.60
C MET A 24 -9.97 -9.51 -13.91
N ALA A 25 -10.34 -10.61 -14.57
CA ALA A 25 -11.31 -11.58 -14.04
C ALA A 25 -10.75 -12.45 -12.90
N SER A 26 -9.43 -12.69 -12.90
CA SER A 26 -8.77 -13.55 -11.92
C SER A 26 -8.43 -12.87 -10.59
N GLY A 27 -8.68 -11.56 -10.44
CA GLY A 27 -8.40 -10.81 -9.21
C GLY A 27 -6.92 -10.53 -8.97
N TYR A 28 -6.02 -10.97 -9.86
CA TYR A 28 -4.59 -10.63 -9.80
C TYR A 28 -4.31 -9.16 -10.16
N TRP A 29 -5.25 -8.49 -10.83
CA TRP A 29 -5.13 -7.06 -11.13
C TRP A 29 -5.46 -6.21 -9.90
N VAL A 30 -4.43 -5.76 -9.18
CA VAL A 30 -4.58 -4.91 -7.99
C VAL A 30 -3.98 -3.54 -8.24
N THR A 31 -4.81 -2.49 -8.24
CA THR A 31 -4.36 -1.08 -8.43
C THR A 31 -3.96 -0.39 -7.13
N LYS A 32 -4.43 -0.90 -5.99
CA LYS A 32 -4.06 -0.47 -4.64
C LYS A 32 -3.70 -1.70 -3.83
N GLN A 33 -2.43 -1.80 -3.43
CA GLN A 33 -1.98 -2.89 -2.57
C GLN A 33 -2.82 -2.90 -1.29
N SER A 34 -3.41 -4.05 -0.95
CA SER A 34 -4.16 -4.21 0.28
C SER A 34 -3.25 -3.98 1.50
N LEU A 35 -3.86 -3.56 2.61
CA LEU A 35 -3.15 -3.49 3.88
C LEU A 35 -2.64 -4.90 4.24
N PRO A 36 -1.40 -5.02 4.76
CA PRO A 36 -0.93 -6.29 5.30
C PRO A 36 -1.83 -6.73 6.46
N SER A 37 -2.01 -8.03 6.62
CA SER A 37 -2.79 -8.58 7.73
C SER A 37 -2.22 -8.13 9.07
N ALA A 38 -3.12 -7.87 10.04
CA ALA A 38 -2.73 -7.49 11.40
C ALA A 38 -1.70 -8.47 11.98
N GLY A 39 -0.62 -7.95 12.55
CA GLY A 39 0.47 -8.74 13.15
C GLY A 39 1.44 -9.38 12.15
N THR A 40 1.29 -9.14 10.83
CA THR A 40 2.22 -9.66 9.80
C THR A 40 3.33 -8.67 9.45
N VAL A 41 3.21 -7.41 9.89
CA VAL A 41 4.22 -6.37 9.65
C VAL A 41 5.41 -6.58 10.58
N GLN A 42 6.58 -6.78 9.98
CA GLN A 42 7.84 -6.96 10.70
C GLN A 42 8.80 -5.77 10.49
N SER A 43 8.52 -4.90 9.53
CA SER A 43 9.39 -3.78 9.19
C SER A 43 8.63 -2.52 8.77
N SER A 44 9.30 -1.37 8.92
CA SER A 44 8.87 -0.06 8.42
C SER A 44 8.66 -0.01 6.90
N ALA A 45 9.19 -0.98 6.16
CA ALA A 45 8.97 -1.14 4.72
C ALA A 45 7.55 -1.64 4.35
N ASP A 46 6.92 -2.39 5.25
CA ASP A 46 5.58 -2.94 5.04
C ASP A 46 4.51 -1.86 5.25
N LEU A 47 4.81 -0.87 6.10
CA LEU A 47 3.96 0.30 6.32
C LEU A 47 4.03 1.27 5.13
N LYS A 48 2.86 1.56 4.55
CA LYS A 48 2.75 2.51 3.44
C LYS A 48 2.50 3.91 3.97
N GLY A 49 3.14 4.92 3.37
CA GLY A 49 3.00 6.32 3.80
C GLY A 49 1.56 6.87 3.70
N TRP A 50 0.67 6.23 2.94
CA TRP A 50 -0.75 6.59 2.87
C TRP A 50 -1.60 5.98 3.99
N MET A 51 -1.04 5.10 4.82
CA MET A 51 -1.74 4.53 5.97
C MET A 51 -2.00 5.58 7.04
N THR A 52 -3.15 5.48 7.69
CA THR A 52 -3.50 6.32 8.85
C THR A 52 -2.93 5.75 10.15
N ILE A 53 -2.86 6.55 11.23
CA ILE A 53 -2.43 6.05 12.54
C ILE A 53 -3.33 4.91 13.01
N THR A 54 -4.65 4.99 12.77
CA THR A 54 -5.58 3.89 13.08
C THR A 54 -5.21 2.61 12.32
N GLN A 55 -4.97 2.71 11.01
CA GLN A 55 -4.58 1.55 10.21
C GLN A 55 -3.22 0.98 10.64
N VAL A 56 -2.27 1.83 11.01
CA VAL A 56 -0.96 1.41 11.53
C VAL A 56 -1.12 0.70 12.88
N SER A 57 -1.96 1.23 13.77
CA SER A 57 -2.32 0.64 15.05
C SER A 57 -2.96 -0.74 14.88
N GLU A 58 -3.94 -0.87 14.00
CA GLU A 58 -4.58 -2.16 13.66
C GLU A 58 -3.58 -3.14 13.04
N THR A 59 -2.73 -2.66 12.14
CA THR A 59 -1.75 -3.47 11.43
C THR A 59 -0.65 -4.00 12.37
N LEU A 60 -0.18 -3.17 13.30
CA LEU A 60 0.85 -3.54 14.28
C LEU A 60 0.26 -4.18 15.56
N GLN A 61 -1.07 -4.21 15.70
CA GLN A 61 -1.76 -4.63 16.94
C GLN A 61 -1.30 -3.83 18.17
N LEU A 62 -0.92 -2.57 17.98
CA LEU A 62 -0.48 -1.67 19.04
C LEU A 62 -1.58 -0.66 19.35
N PRO A 63 -1.82 -0.28 20.62
CA PRO A 63 -2.72 0.81 20.94
C PRO A 63 -2.28 2.13 20.27
N ILE A 64 -3.24 2.92 19.77
CA ILE A 64 -3.01 4.28 19.24
C ILE A 64 -2.08 5.12 20.15
N PRO A 65 -2.26 5.18 21.49
CA PRO A 65 -1.37 5.97 22.34
C PRO A 65 0.09 5.49 22.29
N THR A 66 0.33 4.18 22.23
CA THR A 66 1.68 3.60 22.09
C THR A 66 2.29 3.94 20.73
N VAL A 67 1.48 3.91 19.67
CA VAL A 67 1.91 4.30 18.31
C VAL A 67 2.28 5.79 18.27
N LEU A 68 1.48 6.66 18.87
CA LEU A 68 1.77 8.10 18.96
C LEU A 68 3.04 8.38 19.76
N GLU A 69 3.23 7.69 20.89
CA GLU A 69 4.44 7.80 21.71
C GLU A 69 5.70 7.41 20.94
N LYS A 70 5.68 6.25 20.26
CA LYS A 70 6.77 5.77 19.41
C LYS A 70 7.08 6.74 18.27
N LEU A 71 6.04 7.33 17.66
CA LEU A 71 6.19 8.35 16.62
C LEU A 71 6.64 9.72 17.16
N ARG A 72 6.74 9.88 18.48
CA ARG A 72 7.01 11.15 19.18
C ARG A 72 6.00 12.24 18.78
N LEU A 73 4.74 11.86 18.61
CA LEU A 73 3.63 12.75 18.29
C LEU A 73 2.85 13.12 19.57
N PRO A 74 2.30 14.34 19.65
CA PRO A 74 1.44 14.72 20.78
C PRO A 74 0.17 13.85 20.80
N ALA A 75 -0.33 13.55 21.99
CA ALA A 75 -1.55 12.74 22.17
C ALA A 75 -2.82 13.37 21.55
N SER A 76 -2.77 14.67 21.21
CA SER A 76 -3.85 15.39 20.52
C SER A 76 -3.82 15.22 18.99
N THR A 77 -2.87 14.45 18.43
CA THR A 77 -2.81 14.21 16.99
C THR A 77 -4.00 13.37 16.54
N ASP A 78 -4.68 13.84 15.48
CA ASP A 78 -5.81 13.13 14.88
C ASP A 78 -5.36 11.77 14.31
N PRO A 79 -5.90 10.63 14.80
CA PRO A 79 -5.53 9.29 14.35
C PRO A 79 -5.95 8.98 12.91
N SER A 80 -6.78 9.83 12.30
CA SER A 80 -7.21 9.73 10.90
C SER A 80 -6.17 10.29 9.92
N LYS A 81 -5.13 10.98 10.41
CA LYS A 81 -4.06 11.51 9.55
C LYS A 81 -3.17 10.41 9.00
N SER A 82 -2.74 10.59 7.75
CA SER A 82 -1.80 9.69 7.10
C SER A 82 -0.36 9.90 7.58
N LEU A 83 0.44 8.84 7.60
CA LEU A 83 1.87 8.91 7.94
C LEU A 83 2.63 9.92 7.07
N LYS A 84 2.29 10.05 5.78
CA LYS A 84 2.89 11.02 4.87
C LYS A 84 2.60 12.46 5.30
N THR A 85 1.35 12.75 5.67
CA THR A 85 0.97 14.08 6.17
C THR A 85 1.72 14.40 7.46
N LEU A 86 1.81 13.44 8.37
CA LEU A 86 2.51 13.60 9.66
C LEU A 86 4.02 13.79 9.47
N ALA A 87 4.63 13.08 8.52
CA ALA A 87 6.04 13.26 8.18
C ALA A 87 6.33 14.68 7.67
N THR A 88 5.46 15.20 6.79
CA THR A 88 5.54 16.60 6.34
C THR A 88 5.37 17.59 7.50
N GLU A 89 4.41 17.35 8.41
CA GLU A 89 4.18 18.20 9.58
C GLU A 89 5.38 18.20 10.55
N GLN A 90 6.04 17.06 10.73
CA GLN A 90 7.26 16.94 11.54
C GLN A 90 8.55 17.35 10.80
N GLN A 91 8.46 17.80 9.54
CA GLN A 91 9.62 18.10 8.69
C GLN A 91 10.63 16.93 8.62
N THR A 92 10.14 15.69 8.69
CA THR A 92 10.96 14.46 8.66
C THR A 92 10.58 13.63 7.43
N THR A 93 11.41 12.66 7.06
CA THR A 93 11.06 11.76 5.95
C THR A 93 10.05 10.69 6.39
N PRO A 94 9.12 10.26 5.51
CA PRO A 94 8.19 9.17 5.84
C PRO A 94 8.89 7.89 6.29
N ASP A 95 10.08 7.60 5.75
CA ASP A 95 10.86 6.41 6.10
C ASP A 95 11.47 6.51 7.50
N GLU A 96 12.04 7.66 7.89
CA GLU A 96 12.50 7.89 9.26
C GLU A 96 11.34 7.84 10.26
N LEU A 97 10.19 8.43 9.91
CA LEU A 97 9.03 8.41 10.79
C LEU A 97 8.55 6.96 11.04
N LYS A 98 8.52 6.14 9.99
CA LYS A 98 8.17 4.72 10.12
C LYS A 98 9.23 3.93 10.89
N ALA A 99 10.51 4.28 10.78
CA ALA A 99 11.59 3.59 11.49
C ALA A 99 11.44 3.70 13.02
N ARG A 100 10.98 4.84 13.53
CA ARG A 100 10.73 5.07 14.97
C ARG A 100 9.71 4.13 15.60
N LEU A 101 8.84 3.50 14.80
CA LEU A 101 7.89 2.49 15.29
C LEU A 101 8.56 1.17 15.69
N PHE A 102 9.77 0.92 15.19
CA PHE A 102 10.53 -0.33 15.37
C PHE A 102 11.81 -0.15 16.19
N GLU A 103 12.10 1.07 16.65
CA GLU A 103 13.10 1.37 17.69
C GLU A 103 12.50 1.21 19.09
#